data_AF-A0A523RQE5-F1
#
_entry.id   AF-A0A523RQE5-F1
#
_cell.length_a   1.000
_cell.length_b   1.000
_cell.length_c   1.000
_cell.angle_alpha   90.00
_cell.angle_beta   90.00
_cell.angle_gamma   90.00
#
_symmetry.space_group_name_H-M   'P 1'
#
loop_
_entity.id
_entity.type
_entity.pdbx_description
1 polymer ?
#
loop_
_entity_poly.entity_id
_entity_poly.type
_entity_poly.pdbx_seq_one_letter_code
_entity_poly.pdbx_strand_id
1 'polypeptide(L)' 'SDIERGFIRAEIARYQDLVTLGSMHAIKEKGLLKIEGKDAIIEDGDIINFRFNV' A
#
# COMPACT_ATOMS: atom_id res chain seq x y z
N SER A 1 -18.98 2.30 -0.49
CA SER A 1 -18.50 0.98 -0.01
C SER A 1 -17.99 1.11 1.43
N ASP A 2 -17.95 0.05 2.26
CA ASP A 2 -17.42 0.13 3.64
C ASP A 2 -15.97 0.63 3.69
N ILE A 3 -15.16 0.24 2.69
CA ILE A 3 -13.79 0.73 2.53
C ILE A 3 -13.75 2.25 2.30
N GLU A 4 -14.65 2.79 1.48
CA GLU A 4 -14.72 4.21 1.15
C GLU A 4 -15.14 5.06 2.37
N ARG A 5 -16.13 4.57 3.13
CA ARG A 5 -16.64 5.24 4.34
C ARG A 5 -15.64 5.15 5.49
N GLY A 6 -15.00 3.99 5.63
CA GLY A 6 -14.10 3.66 6.72
C GLY A 6 -12.62 3.91 6.45
N PHE A 7 -12.25 4.44 5.28
CA PHE A 7 -10.84 4.56 4.87
C PHE A 7 -10.00 5.34 5.89
N ILE A 8 -8.88 4.74 6.29
CA ILE A 8 -7.87 5.35 7.16
C ILE A 8 -6.65 5.73 6.33
N ARG A 9 -6.07 4.76 5.60
CA ARG A 9 -4.87 4.94 4.78
C ARG A 9 -4.66 3.76 3.83
N ALA A 10 -3.83 3.96 2.81
CA ALA A 10 -3.32 2.93 1.92
C ALA A 10 -1.82 2.71 2.17
N GLU A 11 -1.40 1.46 2.36
CA GLU A 11 0.00 1.06 2.36
C GLU A 11 0.33 0.54 0.95
N ILE A 12 1.21 1.22 0.22
CA ILE A 12 1.48 0.98 -1.20
C ILE A 12 2.93 0.54 -1.39
N ALA A 13 3.13 -0.56 -2.10
CA ALA A 13 4.43 -1.04 -2.56
C ALA A 13 4.38 -1.35 -4.05
N ARG A 14 5.49 -1.13 -4.76
CA ARG A 14 5.56 -1.54 -6.17
C ARG A 14 5.73 -3.04 -6.28
N TYR A 15 5.07 -3.64 -7.27
CA TYR A 15 5.21 -5.06 -7.58
C TYR A 15 6.68 -5.49 -7.71
N GLN A 16 7.49 -4.69 -8.39
CA GLN A 16 8.89 -5.01 -8.65
C GLN A 16 9.74 -5.07 -7.36
N ASP A 17 9.42 -4.22 -6.38
CA ASP A 17 10.06 -4.26 -5.06
C ASP A 17 9.64 -5.49 -4.28
N LEU A 18 8.36 -5.91 -4.38
CA LEU A 18 7.90 -7.14 -3.75
C LEU A 18 8.57 -8.37 -4.35
N VAL A 19 8.69 -8.44 -5.68
CA VAL A 19 9.39 -9.55 -6.35
C VAL A 19 10.86 -9.57 -5.96
N THR A 20 11.51 -8.41 -5.86
CA THR A 20 12.94 -8.32 -5.55
C THR A 20 13.24 -8.62 -4.07
N LEU A 21 12.40 -8.16 -3.15
CA LEU A 21 12.62 -8.28 -1.70
C LEU A 21 11.89 -9.46 -1.05
N GLY A 22 10.98 -10.11 -1.79
CA GLY A 22 10.29 -11.34 -1.39
C GLY A 22 9.19 -11.18 -0.34
N SER A 23 9.07 -10.02 0.32
CA SER A 23 7.99 -9.78 1.29
C SER A 23 7.70 -8.29 1.52
N MET A 24 6.45 -7.99 1.91
CA MET A 24 6.04 -6.64 2.33
C MET A 24 6.81 -6.15 3.57
N HIS A 25 7.24 -7.07 4.44
CA HIS A 25 8.07 -6.74 5.60
C HIS A 25 9.43 -6.22 5.18
N ALA A 26 10.11 -6.91 4.26
CA ALA A 26 11.40 -6.48 3.72
C ALA A 26 11.31 -5.14 2.97
N ILE A 27 10.21 -4.89 2.22
CA ILE A 27 9.94 -3.59 1.59
C ILE A 27 9.85 -2.48 2.65
N LYS A 28 9.13 -2.74 3.75
CA LYS A 28 9.00 -1.78 4.86
C LYS A 28 10.33 -1.50 5.54
N GLU A 29 11.14 -2.53 5.82
CA GLU A 29 12.47 -2.38 6.41
C GLU A 29 13.42 -1.58 5.51
N LYS A 30 13.26 -1.69 4.19
CA LYS A 30 14.00 -0.90 3.20
C LYS A 30 13.44 0.51 2.99
N GLY A 31 12.35 0.88 3.67
CA GLY A 31 11.72 2.20 3.55
C GLY A 31 11.01 2.43 2.21
N LEU A 32 10.72 1.38 1.45
CA LEU A 32 10.07 1.47 0.14
C LEU A 32 8.53 1.40 0.22
N LEU A 33 7.99 1.07 1.40
CA LEU A 33 6.54 1.04 1.62
C LEU A 33 6.02 2.46 1.84
N LYS A 34 5.18 2.94 0.92
CA LYS A 34 4.54 4.25 1.03
C LYS A 34 3.26 4.15 1.84
N ILE A 35 2.98 5.19 2.61
CA ILE A 35 1.73 5.32 3.36
C ILE A 35 1.01 6.55 2.81
N GLU A 36 -0.09 6.32 2.11
CA GLU A 36 -0.81 7.35 1.39
C GLU A 36 -2.23 7.56 1.91
N GLY A 37 -2.73 8.77 1.71
CA GLY A 37 -4.09 9.19 2.04
C GLY A 37 -5.10 8.88 0.94
N LYS A 38 -6.26 9.54 0.98
CA LYS A 38 -7.35 9.33 0.01
C LYS A 38 -7.01 9.77 -1.41
N ASP A 39 -6.13 10.76 -1.54
CA ASP A 39 -5.77 11.38 -2.82
C ASP A 39 -4.58 10.68 -3.52
N ALA A 40 -4.23 9.48 -3.05
CA ALA A 40 -3.14 8.70 -3.63
C ALA A 40 -3.42 8.40 -5.10
N ILE A 41 -2.48 8.76 -5.97
CA ILE A 41 -2.52 8.33 -7.38
C ILE A 41 -1.93 6.92 -7.43
N ILE A 42 -2.78 5.97 -7.80
CA ILE A 42 -2.39 4.58 -7.95
C ILE A 42 -1.76 4.37 -9.32
N GLU A 43 -0.59 3.74 -9.33
CA GLU A 43 0.13 3.38 -10.54
C GLU A 43 -0.11 1.91 -10.90
N ASP A 44 0.08 1.57 -12.17
CA ASP A 44 0.02 0.17 -12.61
C ASP A 44 1.09 -0.67 -11.90
N GLY A 45 0.68 -1.84 -11.42
CA GLY A 45 1.55 -2.73 -10.64
C GLY A 45 1.73 -2.32 -9.18
N ASP A 46 0.98 -1.35 -8.65
CA ASP A 46 0.95 -1.08 -7.22
C ASP A 46 0.22 -2.20 -6.46
N ILE A 47 0.85 -2.64 -5.38
CA ILE A 47 0.29 -3.58 -4.41
C ILE A 47 -0.16 -2.76 -3.21
N ILE A 48 -1.46 -2.79 -2.93
CA ILE A 48 -2.08 -1.90 -1.95
C ILE A 48 -2.73 -2.70 -0.83
N ASN A 49 -2.40 -2.33 0.41
CA ASN A 49 -3.11 -2.77 1.59
C ASN A 49 -3.91 -1.59 2.18
N PHE A 50 -5.24 -1.66 2.05
CA PHE A 50 -6.14 -0.65 2.59
C PHE A 50 -6.41 -0.89 4.06
N ARG A 51 -6.15 0.12 4.90
CA ARG A 51 -6.62 0.15 6.28
C ARG A 51 -7.94 0.92 6.30
N PHE A 52 -8.98 0.28 6.79
CA PHE A 52 -10.28 0.89 7.01
C PHE A 52 -10.89 0.37 8.31
N ASN A 53 -11.82 1.12 8.89
CA ASN A 53 -12.62 0.68 10.02
C ASN A 53 -14.08 0.56 9.62
N VAL A 54 -14.77 -0.43 10.18
CA VAL A 54 -16.22 -0.66 10.02
C VAL A 54 -16.94 -0.16 11.26
#